data_AF-A0A941U5D7-F1
#
_entry.id   AF-A0A941U5D7-F1
#
_cell.length_a   1.000
_cell.length_b   1.000
_cell.length_c   1.000
_cell.angle_alpha   90.00
_cell.angle_beta   90.00
_cell.angle_gamma   90.00
#
_symmetry.space_group_name_H-M   'P 1'
#
loop_
_entity.id
_entity.type
_entity.pdbx_description
1 polymer ?
#
loop_
_entity_poly.entity_id
_entity_poly.type
_entity_poly.pdbx_seq_one_letter_code
_entity_poly.pdbx_strand_id
1 'polypeptide(L)' 'MKTETDVAKRNAQIREALILTRDEVHSIPLHHQLRPWAMKKGVTTLHRADDRPEARFTSVNPGGM' A
#
# COMPACT_ATOMS: atom_id res chain seq x y z
N MET A 1 -13.88 -11.02 -12.67
CA MET A 1 -13.13 -10.32 -11.61
C MET A 1 -13.81 -9.03 -11.13
N LYS A 2 -13.95 -7.97 -11.94
CA LYS A 2 -14.50 -6.67 -11.49
C LYS A 2 -15.95 -6.73 -11.02
N THR A 3 -16.76 -7.59 -11.64
CA THR A 3 -18.18 -7.82 -11.31
C THR A 3 -18.41 -9.10 -10.51
N GLU A 4 -17.35 -9.85 -10.18
CA GLU A 4 -17.45 -11.09 -9.41
C GLU A 4 -17.64 -10.75 -7.92
N THR A 5 -18.72 -11.28 -7.33
CA THR A 5 -19.14 -10.98 -5.96
C THR A 5 -18.60 -11.99 -4.96
N ASP A 6 -18.31 -13.22 -5.38
CA ASP A 6 -17.67 -14.22 -4.53
C ASP A 6 -16.18 -13.89 -4.35
N VAL A 7 -15.78 -13.70 -3.09
CA VAL A 7 -14.41 -13.27 -2.74
C VAL A 7 -13.39 -14.34 -3.10
N ALA A 8 -13.67 -15.61 -2.81
CA ALA A 8 -12.73 -16.70 -3.04
C ALA A 8 -12.49 -16.88 -4.54
N LYS A 9 -13.57 -16.88 -5.33
CA LYS A 9 -13.52 -16.99 -6.78
C LYS A 9 -12.85 -15.79 -7.43
N ARG A 10 -13.12 -14.57 -6.97
CA ARG A 10 -12.44 -13.37 -7.47
C ARG A 10 -10.93 -13.41 -7.20
N ASN A 11 -10.52 -13.85 -6.01
CA ASN A 11 -9.10 -13.97 -5.67
C ASN A 11 -8.39 -15.04 -6.51
N ALA A 12 -9.06 -16.16 -6.81
CA ALA A 12 -8.54 -17.17 -7.73
C ALA A 12 -8.30 -16.61 -9.13
N GLN A 13 -9.28 -15.86 -9.67
CA GLN A 13 -9.16 -15.20 -10.98
C GLN A 13 -8.01 -14.18 -11.01
N ILE A 14 -7.85 -13.36 -9.95
CA ILE A 14 -6.73 -12.41 -9.83
C ILE A 14 -5.40 -13.16 -9.88
N ARG A 15 -5.29 -14.27 -9.13
CA ARG A 15 -4.07 -15.07 -9.08
C ARG A 15 -3.71 -15.64 -10.45
N GLU A 16 -4.67 -16.23 -11.16
CA GLU A 16 -4.45 -16.78 -12.50
C GLU A 16 -3.95 -15.70 -13.48
N ALA A 17 -4.58 -14.52 -13.47
CA ALA A 17 -4.17 -13.41 -14.33
C ALA A 17 -2.74 -12.91 -14.02
N LEU A 18 -2.36 -12.83 -12.73
CA LEU A 18 -1.01 -12.44 -12.32
C LEU A 18 0.04 -13.48 -12.72
N ILE A 19 -0.30 -14.78 -12.66
CA ILE A 19 0.57 -15.87 -13.10
C ILE A 19 0.81 -15.79 -14.62
N LEU A 20 -0.24 -15.60 -15.41
CA LEU A 20 -0.13 -15.46 -16.86
C LEU A 20 0.77 -14.27 -17.24
N THR A 21 0.55 -13.12 -16.60
CA THR A 21 1.37 -11.91 -16.81
C THR A 21 2.86 -12.16 -16.57
N ARG A 22 3.18 -12.94 -15.52
CA ARG A 22 4.55 -13.37 -15.22
C ARG A 22 5.10 -14.31 -16.29
N ASP A 23 4.35 -15.33 -16.68
CA ASP A 23 4.80 -16.35 -17.64
C ASP A 23 5.09 -15.77 -19.02
N GLU A 24 4.33 -14.76 -19.42
CA GLU A 24 4.51 -14.05 -20.68
C GLU A 24 5.53 -12.90 -20.57
N VAL A 25 6.14 -12.71 -19.38
CA VAL A 25 7.24 -11.76 -19.13
C VAL A 25 6.91 -10.32 -19.57
N HIS A 26 5.68 -9.87 -19.32
CA HIS A 26 5.24 -8.51 -19.64
C HIS A 26 5.97 -7.41 -18.86
N SER A 27 6.56 -7.76 -17.71
CA SER A 27 7.34 -6.84 -16.89
C SER A 27 8.41 -7.59 -16.11
N ILE A 28 9.53 -6.92 -15.85
CA ILE A 28 10.60 -7.43 -14.99
C ILE A 28 10.54 -6.66 -13.67
N PRO A 29 10.08 -7.28 -12.57
CA PRO A 29 10.05 -6.61 -11.27
C PRO A 29 11.48 -6.43 -10.76
N LEU A 30 11.84 -5.20 -10.41
CA LEU A 30 13.17 -4.88 -9.86
C LEU A 30 13.17 -4.99 -8.33
N HIS A 31 12.24 -4.28 -7.69
CA HIS A 31 12.09 -4.29 -6.24
C HIS A 31 10.67 -3.91 -5.82
N HIS A 32 10.27 -4.35 -4.63
CA HIS A 32 9.11 -3.80 -3.94
C HIS A 32 9.54 -2.56 -3.17
N GLN A 33 8.96 -1.40 -3.52
CA GLN A 33 9.28 -0.15 -2.87
C GLN A 33 8.83 -0.16 -1.40
N LEU A 34 9.80 -0.18 -0.48
CA LEU A 34 9.54 0.19 0.90
C LEU A 34 9.47 1.71 1.02
N ARG A 35 8.52 2.21 1.79
CA ARG A 35 8.38 3.64 2.12
C ARG A 35 8.84 3.86 3.57
N PRO A 36 10.11 4.20 3.80
CA PRO A 36 10.57 4.51 5.15
C PRO A 36 9.90 5.79 5.64
N TRP A 37 9.43 5.77 6.88
CA TRP A 37 8.73 6.89 7.50
C TRP A 37 9.57 7.49 8.63
N ALA A 38 9.76 8.80 8.61
CA ALA A 38 10.46 9.51 9.67
C ALA A 38 9.80 10.87 9.91
N MET A 39 9.66 11.25 11.17
CA MET A 39 9.11 12.54 11.57
C MET A 39 10.13 13.33 12.39
N LYS A 40 10.08 14.66 12.25
CA LYS A 40 10.77 15.56 13.17
C LYS A 40 10.27 15.30 14.59
N LYS A 41 11.15 15.42 15.59
CA LYS A 41 10.76 15.40 17.01
C LYS A 41 9.60 16.37 17.27
N GLY A 42 8.58 15.91 17.97
CA GLY A 42 7.37 16.68 18.25
C GLY A 42 6.31 16.61 17.15
N VAL A 43 6.57 16.02 16.00
CA VAL A 43 5.54 15.78 14.97
C VAL A 43 5.17 14.30 14.96
N THR A 44 3.89 13.99 15.07
CA THR A 44 3.39 12.62 14.92
C THR A 44 2.32 12.58 13.85
N THR A 45 2.32 11.53 13.03
CA THR A 45 1.30 11.30 12.00
C THR A 45 1.25 9.82 11.65
N LEU A 46 0.15 9.39 11.05
CA LEU A 46 -0.10 7.99 10.72
C LEU A 46 0.67 7.58 9.46
N HIS A 47 1.54 6.57 9.57
CA HIS A 47 2.14 5.92 8.41
C HIS A 47 1.12 4.98 7.75
N ARG A 48 0.92 5.12 6.43
CA ARG A 48 -0.04 4.33 5.66
C ARG A 48 0.60 3.69 4.44
N ALA A 49 0.05 2.55 4.05
CA ALA A 49 0.51 1.80 2.86
C ALA A 49 0.32 2.58 1.54
N ASP A 50 -0.54 3.60 1.50
CA ASP A 50 -0.78 4.43 0.33
C ASP A 50 0.10 5.69 0.26
N ASP A 51 1.04 5.88 1.19
CA ASP A 51 2.05 6.96 1.20
C ASP A 51 1.47 8.39 1.14
N ARG A 52 0.19 8.54 1.52
CA ARG A 52 -0.48 9.84 1.52
C ARG A 52 -0.32 10.53 2.89
N PRO A 53 0.21 11.76 2.94
CA PRO A 53 0.22 12.53 4.19
C PRO A 53 -1.21 12.97 4.54
N GLU A 54 -1.65 12.64 5.74
CA GLU A 54 -2.98 13.01 6.22
C GLU A 54 -2.87 14.04 7.35
N ALA A 55 -3.02 15.32 6.99
CA ALA A 55 -2.94 16.45 7.94
C ALA A 55 -3.92 16.29 9.12
N ARG A 56 -5.12 15.73 8.87
CA ARG A 56 -6.14 15.45 9.90
C ARG A 56 -5.67 14.52 11.03
N PHE A 57 -4.68 13.66 10.76
CA PHE A 57 -4.11 12.74 11.74
C PHE A 57 -2.69 13.14 12.15
N THR A 58 -2.28 14.37 11.80
CA THR A 58 -0.96 14.90 12.12
C THR A 58 -1.09 15.84 13.32
N SER A 59 -0.28 15.62 14.34
CA SER A 59 -0.18 16.51 15.50
C SER A 59 1.24 17.05 15.66
N VAL A 60 1.32 18.26 16.20
CA VAL A 60 2.57 18.93 16.57
C VAL A 60 2.52 19.17 18.08
N ASN A 61 3.57 18.73 18.77
CA ASN A 61 3.72 18.72 20.22
C ASN A 61 2.56 18.02 20.97
N PRO A 62 2.29 16.73 20.70
CA PRO A 62 1.19 16.00 21.35
C PRO A 62 1.33 15.78 22.87
N GLY A 63 2.39 16.27 23.51
CA GLY A 63 2.64 16.16 24.95
C GLY A 63 3.28 17.44 25.52
N GLY A 64 2.57 18.56 25.40
CA GLY A 64 3.06 19.91 25.75
C GLY A 64 3.92 19.99 27.02
N MET A 65 5.07 20.63 26.88
CA MET A 65 5.27 21.93 27.55
C MET A 65 5.05 23.01 26.51
#